data_AF-A0A7C3R2X5-F1
#
_entry.id   AF-A0A7C3R2X5-F1
#
_cell.length_a   1.000
_cell.length_b   1.000
_cell.length_c   1.000
_cell.angle_alpha   90.00
_cell.angle_beta   90.00
_cell.angle_gamma   90.00
#
_symmetry.space_group_name_H-M   'P 1'
#
loop_
_entity.id
_entity.type
_entity.pdbx_description
1 polymer ?
#
loop_
_entity_poly.entity_id
_entity_poly.type
_entity_poly.pdbx_seq_one_letter_code
_entity_poly.pdbx_strand_id
1 'polypeptide(L)'
;MVIVNEFSVALSLDVDEVLPILSELQLHLSLCPLIESLVQVLSDNEVLANLKLGDYSGKAYFRISTGKEDEVTIVVIEGHDDLSLELRLGVVGRKLLGKPLTIIRGRVSVKSANEKALKPHVKGFVESYTNKLIDELPAVIEAYKKGLIKRVETKPPPTEAVPEERVKPEEPPKPPTEGVRVGLAENPAALEDEVFLSNIILKSKALNEIREELSGPELLTRLSKEYTETKLKTLYVLAVDPEGNKVRILFRDGIIIGVRTESREGAVTNGTEALRKLKEVVKRVWRITTYSLPEELTY
;
A
#
# COMPACT_ATOMS: atom_id res chain seq x y z
N MET A 1 15.42 -18.48 13.41
CA MET A 1 15.25 -17.59 14.58
C MET A 1 14.09 -16.62 14.27
N VAL A 2 13.52 -15.94 15.28
CA VAL A 2 12.26 -15.16 15.15
C VAL A 2 12.48 -13.76 15.73
N ILE A 3 12.16 -12.71 14.97
CA ILE A 3 12.12 -11.32 15.43
C ILE A 3 10.76 -11.10 16.09
N VAL A 4 10.73 -10.51 17.27
CA VAL A 4 9.48 -10.15 17.96
C VAL A 4 9.56 -8.70 18.39
N ASN A 5 8.54 -7.91 18.02
CA ASN A 5 8.33 -6.54 18.48
C ASN A 5 6.90 -6.37 18.98
N GLU A 6 6.70 -5.52 19.98
CA GLU A 6 5.40 -5.25 20.57
C GLU A 6 5.13 -3.74 20.59
N PHE A 7 3.86 -3.37 20.53
CA PHE A 7 3.42 -1.97 20.58
C PHE A 7 2.04 -1.87 21.23
N SER A 8 1.66 -0.64 21.61
CA SER A 8 0.34 -0.36 22.17
C SER A 8 -0.15 0.99 21.69
N VAL A 9 -1.44 1.06 21.33
CA VAL A 9 -2.13 2.27 20.89
C VAL A 9 -3.40 2.45 21.70
N ALA A 10 -3.76 3.69 22.00
CA ALA A 10 -5.02 4.05 22.62
C ALA A 10 -5.74 5.08 21.73
N LEU A 11 -6.96 4.75 21.30
CA LEU A 11 -7.76 5.53 20.37
C LEU A 11 -9.02 6.03 21.07
N SER A 12 -9.36 7.31 20.87
CA SER A 12 -10.63 7.89 21.36
C SER A 12 -11.81 7.53 20.47
N LEU A 13 -11.96 6.23 20.17
CA LEU A 13 -12.95 5.64 19.27
C LEU A 13 -13.65 4.48 19.96
N ASP A 14 -14.89 4.19 19.56
CA ASP A 14 -15.60 3.02 20.07
C ASP A 14 -15.00 1.73 19.47
N VAL A 15 -14.93 0.68 20.28
CA VAL A 15 -14.36 -0.60 19.87
C VAL A 15 -15.20 -1.23 18.76
N ASP A 16 -16.51 -0.97 18.76
CA ASP A 16 -17.44 -1.46 17.75
C ASP A 16 -17.24 -0.77 16.39
N GLU A 17 -16.56 0.37 16.35
CA GLU A 17 -16.18 1.08 15.12
C GLU A 17 -14.82 0.61 14.59
N VAL A 18 -13.91 0.27 15.50
CA VAL A 18 -12.54 -0.16 15.18
C VAL A 18 -12.49 -1.62 14.73
N LEU A 19 -13.19 -2.52 15.43
CA LEU A 19 -13.14 -3.96 15.16
C LEU A 19 -13.54 -4.36 13.75
N PRO A 20 -14.57 -3.78 13.09
CA PRO A 20 -14.91 -4.13 11.73
C PRO A 20 -13.80 -3.86 10.71
N ILE A 21 -12.97 -2.82 10.92
CA ILE A 21 -11.85 -2.50 10.04
C ILE A 21 -10.69 -3.44 10.30
N LEU A 22 -10.35 -3.69 11.56
CA LEU A 22 -9.22 -4.56 11.91
C LEU A 22 -9.53 -6.04 11.71
N SER A 23 -10.78 -6.48 11.81
CA SER A 23 -11.14 -7.90 11.69
C SER A 23 -11.42 -8.35 10.26
N GLU A 24 -11.42 -7.42 9.30
CA GLU A 24 -11.62 -7.71 7.88
C GLU A 24 -10.28 -7.56 7.15
N LEU A 25 -9.85 -8.61 6.45
CA LEU A 25 -8.48 -8.69 5.95
C LEU A 25 -8.18 -7.61 4.91
N GLN A 26 -9.09 -7.33 3.97
CA GLN A 26 -8.81 -6.34 2.92
C GLN A 26 -8.65 -4.94 3.53
N LEU A 27 -9.60 -4.51 4.35
CA LEU A 27 -9.58 -3.22 5.04
C LEU A 27 -8.40 -3.09 6.01
N HIS A 28 -8.02 -4.15 6.70
CA HIS A 28 -6.85 -4.11 7.56
C HIS A 28 -5.56 -3.98 6.72
N LEU A 29 -5.43 -4.74 5.63
CA LEU A 29 -4.23 -4.68 4.80
C LEU A 29 -4.04 -3.32 4.11
N SER A 30 -5.10 -2.54 3.86
CA SER A 30 -4.93 -1.17 3.35
C SER A 30 -4.24 -0.24 4.37
N LEU A 31 -4.34 -0.54 5.66
CA LEU A 31 -3.63 0.14 6.74
C LEU A 31 -2.23 -0.45 7.01
N CYS A 32 -1.91 -1.61 6.43
CA CYS A 32 -0.64 -2.28 6.68
C CYS A 32 0.46 -1.72 5.75
N PRO A 33 1.46 -1.00 6.28
CA PRO A 33 2.49 -0.36 5.45
C PRO A 33 3.44 -1.35 4.78
N LEU A 34 3.33 -2.65 5.03
CA LEU A 34 4.09 -3.66 4.27
C LEU A 34 3.40 -4.04 2.95
N ILE A 35 2.12 -3.74 2.81
CA ILE A 35 1.34 -4.10 1.64
C ILE A 35 1.49 -3.01 0.59
N GLU A 36 1.90 -3.41 -0.60
CA GLU A 36 2.04 -2.52 -1.75
C GLU A 36 0.75 -2.49 -2.59
N SER A 37 0.13 -3.65 -2.75
CA SER A 37 -1.10 -3.85 -3.51
C SER A 37 -1.71 -5.23 -3.25
N LEU A 38 -3.03 -5.32 -3.42
CA LEU A 38 -3.75 -6.58 -3.44
C LEU A 38 -3.57 -7.25 -4.82
N VAL A 39 -3.23 -8.55 -4.85
CA VAL A 39 -3.11 -9.32 -6.10
C VAL A 39 -4.42 -10.06 -6.38
N GLN A 40 -4.95 -10.75 -5.38
CA GLN A 40 -6.17 -11.54 -5.50
C GLN A 40 -6.85 -11.74 -4.14
N VAL A 41 -8.18 -11.67 -4.12
CA VAL A 41 -8.99 -12.13 -2.98
C VAL A 41 -9.29 -13.62 -3.19
N LEU A 42 -8.82 -14.48 -2.28
CA LEU A 42 -9.00 -15.93 -2.35
C LEU A 42 -10.28 -16.36 -1.63
N SER A 43 -10.52 -15.76 -0.46
CA SER A 43 -11.74 -15.87 0.32
C SER A 43 -11.92 -14.62 1.19
N ASP A 44 -13.00 -14.54 1.96
CA ASP A 44 -13.23 -13.42 2.89
C ASP A 44 -12.08 -13.24 3.91
N ASN A 45 -11.38 -14.33 4.24
CA ASN A 45 -10.33 -14.34 5.23
C ASN A 45 -8.93 -14.59 4.65
N GLU A 46 -8.81 -14.73 3.33
CA GLU A 46 -7.53 -15.04 2.67
C GLU A 46 -7.32 -14.21 1.41
N VAL A 47 -6.13 -13.62 1.29
CA VAL A 47 -5.73 -12.87 0.10
C VAL A 47 -4.31 -13.18 -0.32
N LEU A 48 -4.02 -12.97 -1.59
CA LEU A 48 -2.67 -12.86 -2.12
C LEU A 48 -2.35 -11.38 -2.31
N ALA A 49 -1.23 -10.91 -1.76
CA ALA A 49 -0.83 -9.50 -1.87
C ALA A 49 0.68 -9.36 -2.10
N ASN A 50 1.07 -8.24 -2.73
CA ASN A 50 2.48 -7.88 -2.85
C ASN A 50 2.96 -7.29 -1.53
N LEU A 51 3.97 -7.92 -0.94
CA LEU A 51 4.56 -7.61 0.35
C LEU A 51 5.96 -7.02 0.18
N LYS A 52 6.27 -5.96 0.93
CA LYS A 52 7.63 -5.43 1.07
C LYS A 52 8.03 -5.25 2.53
N LEU A 53 9.20 -5.77 2.90
CA LEU A 53 9.83 -5.54 4.19
C LEU A 53 11.34 -5.36 4.04
N GLY A 54 11.82 -4.12 4.05
CA GLY A 54 13.20 -3.81 3.70
C GLY A 54 13.51 -4.20 2.26
N ASP A 55 14.61 -4.94 2.06
CA ASP A 55 15.00 -5.45 0.74
C ASP A 55 14.15 -6.65 0.27
N TYR A 56 13.37 -7.25 1.17
CA TYR A 56 12.45 -8.34 0.82
C TYR A 56 11.29 -7.81 -0.03
N SER A 57 11.07 -8.47 -1.18
CA SER A 57 9.88 -8.33 -2.02
C SER A 57 9.33 -9.71 -2.32
N GLY A 58 8.02 -9.88 -2.23
CA GLY A 58 7.40 -11.15 -2.60
C GLY A 58 5.90 -11.04 -2.73
N LYS A 59 5.29 -12.09 -3.27
CA LYS A 59 3.84 -12.30 -3.22
C LYS A 59 3.57 -13.19 -2.02
N ALA A 60 2.93 -12.65 -0.99
CA ALA A 60 2.64 -13.38 0.22
C ALA A 60 1.15 -13.70 0.33
N TYR A 61 0.87 -14.91 0.80
CA TYR A 61 -0.47 -15.34 1.18
C TYR A 61 -0.76 -14.80 2.58
N PHE A 62 -1.84 -14.04 2.72
CA PHE A 62 -2.31 -13.53 3.99
C PHE A 62 -3.59 -14.23 4.40
N ARG A 63 -3.69 -14.57 5.68
CA ARG A 63 -4.90 -15.09 6.31
C ARG A 63 -5.19 -14.30 7.57
N ILE A 64 -6.46 -13.97 7.79
CA ILE A 64 -6.92 -13.38 9.06
C ILE A 64 -7.71 -14.41 9.87
N SER A 65 -7.57 -14.33 11.18
CA SER A 65 -8.45 -15.01 12.12
C SER A 65 -8.80 -14.09 13.27
N THR A 66 -10.03 -14.18 13.74
CA THR A 66 -10.53 -13.36 14.85
C THR A 66 -11.15 -14.27 15.90
N GLY A 67 -10.70 -14.13 17.14
CA GLY A 67 -11.19 -14.85 18.30
C GLY A 67 -11.47 -13.89 19.45
N LYS A 68 -12.07 -14.42 20.53
CA LYS A 68 -12.33 -13.64 21.74
C LYS A 68 -11.78 -14.40 22.95
N GLU A 69 -10.96 -13.72 23.74
CA GLU A 69 -10.39 -14.18 25.00
C GLU A 69 -10.88 -13.21 26.08
N ASP A 70 -11.83 -13.63 26.90
CA ASP A 70 -12.52 -12.79 27.88
C ASP A 70 -13.14 -11.50 27.26
N GLU A 71 -12.68 -10.33 27.69
CA GLU A 71 -13.09 -9.02 27.17
C GLU A 71 -12.25 -8.55 25.99
N VAL A 72 -11.23 -9.31 25.60
CA VAL A 72 -10.29 -8.93 24.55
C VAL A 72 -10.64 -9.68 23.27
N THR A 73 -10.83 -8.93 22.20
CA THR A 73 -10.92 -9.50 20.85
C THR A 73 -9.52 -9.64 20.29
N ILE A 74 -9.14 -10.86 19.90
CA ILE A 74 -7.84 -11.16 19.31
C ILE A 74 -8.01 -11.23 17.80
N VAL A 75 -7.29 -10.38 17.07
CA VAL A 75 -7.16 -10.43 15.61
C VAL A 75 -5.76 -10.89 15.27
N VAL A 76 -5.63 -11.93 14.45
CA VAL A 76 -4.33 -12.44 13.99
C VAL A 76 -4.29 -12.42 12.47
N ILE A 77 -3.31 -11.72 11.92
CA ILE A 77 -2.95 -11.80 10.49
C ILE A 77 -1.66 -12.59 10.35
N GLU A 78 -1.72 -13.66 9.58
CA GLU A 78 -0.57 -14.49 9.22
C GLU A 78 -0.24 -14.24 7.75
N GLY A 79 1.02 -13.93 7.46
CA GLY A 79 1.56 -13.80 6.10
C GLY A 79 2.61 -14.87 5.84
N HIS A 80 2.48 -15.61 4.74
CA HIS A 80 3.39 -16.69 4.39
C HIS A 80 3.89 -16.57 2.94
N ASP A 81 5.22 -16.65 2.82
CA ASP A 81 6.01 -16.77 1.60
C ASP A 81 7.38 -17.36 2.02
N ASP A 82 8.50 -16.92 1.42
CA ASP A 82 9.87 -17.18 1.92
C ASP A 82 10.14 -16.60 3.33
N LEU A 83 9.27 -15.71 3.82
CA LEU A 83 9.20 -15.29 5.22
C LEU A 83 7.84 -15.64 5.82
N SER A 84 7.83 -15.83 7.16
CA SER A 84 6.59 -15.93 7.93
C SER A 84 6.42 -14.66 8.76
N LEU A 85 5.33 -13.95 8.55
CA LEU A 85 4.89 -12.78 9.32
C LEU A 85 3.66 -13.17 10.15
N GLU A 86 3.61 -12.75 11.40
CA GLU A 86 2.42 -12.80 12.23
C GLU A 86 2.23 -11.43 12.88
N LEU A 87 1.04 -10.84 12.71
CA LEU A 87 0.59 -9.65 13.43
C LEU A 87 -0.59 -10.06 14.30
N ARG A 88 -0.38 -10.12 15.61
CA ARG A 88 -1.42 -10.39 16.61
C ARG A 88 -1.81 -9.11 17.32
N LEU A 89 -3.09 -8.74 17.25
CA LEU A 89 -3.67 -7.60 17.93
C LEU A 89 -4.65 -8.06 19.01
N GLY A 90 -4.44 -7.64 20.25
CA GLY A 90 -5.46 -7.67 21.28
C GLY A 90 -6.17 -6.32 21.33
N VAL A 91 -7.46 -6.31 21.04
CA VAL A 91 -8.30 -5.11 20.97
C VAL A 91 -9.32 -5.15 22.10
N VAL A 92 -9.36 -4.09 22.90
CA VAL A 92 -10.26 -4.00 24.05
C VAL A 92 -10.91 -2.62 24.14
N GLY A 93 -12.23 -2.62 24.31
CA GLY A 93 -13.02 -1.43 24.58
C GLY A 93 -13.01 -1.08 26.07
N ARG A 94 -12.85 0.20 26.36
CA ARG A 94 -12.87 0.81 27.70
C ARG A 94 -13.64 2.13 27.65
N LYS A 95 -13.93 2.67 28.82
CA LYS A 95 -14.42 4.04 28.97
C LYS A 95 -13.47 4.81 29.86
N LEU A 96 -13.05 5.98 29.40
CA LEU A 96 -12.24 6.92 30.19
C LEU A 96 -13.03 8.22 30.33
N LEU A 97 -13.37 8.58 31.58
CA LEU A 97 -14.19 9.76 31.88
C LEU A 97 -15.51 9.78 31.09
N GLY A 98 -16.14 8.61 30.92
CA GLY A 98 -17.40 8.45 30.18
C GLY A 98 -17.26 8.47 28.65
N LYS A 99 -16.08 8.74 28.10
CA LYS A 99 -15.81 8.69 26.65
C LYS A 99 -15.31 7.31 26.22
N PRO A 100 -15.64 6.84 25.00
CA PRO A 100 -15.12 5.59 24.47
C PRO A 100 -13.60 5.66 24.32
N LEU A 101 -12.94 4.58 24.69
CA LEU A 101 -11.50 4.39 24.56
C LEU A 101 -11.23 2.97 24.08
N THR A 102 -10.62 2.82 22.91
CA THR A 102 -10.16 1.53 22.41
C THR A 102 -8.66 1.39 22.61
N ILE A 103 -8.24 0.30 23.25
CA ILE A 103 -6.83 -0.03 23.44
C ILE A 103 -6.49 -1.20 22.52
N ILE A 104 -5.45 -1.02 21.70
CA ILE A 104 -4.91 -2.04 20.81
C ILE A 104 -3.51 -2.38 21.31
N ARG A 105 -3.27 -3.64 21.64
CA ARG A 105 -1.94 -4.18 21.95
C ARG A 105 -1.52 -5.08 20.81
N GLY A 106 -0.44 -4.74 20.13
CA GLY A 106 0.04 -5.50 19.00
C GLY A 106 1.35 -6.21 19.28
N ARG A 107 1.50 -7.39 18.68
CA ARG A 107 2.74 -8.15 18.61
C ARG A 107 2.99 -8.55 17.18
N VAL A 108 4.18 -8.25 16.70
CA VAL A 108 4.68 -8.63 15.37
C VAL A 108 5.76 -9.67 15.54
N SER A 109 5.58 -10.82 14.90
CA SER A 109 6.59 -11.88 14.82
C SER A 109 7.01 -12.09 13.36
N VAL A 110 8.31 -12.06 13.07
CA VAL A 110 8.86 -12.35 11.73
C VAL A 110 9.89 -13.46 11.82
N LYS A 111 9.66 -14.55 11.09
CA LYS A 111 10.61 -15.65 10.93
C LYS A 111 11.19 -15.62 9.52
N SER A 112 12.52 -15.55 9.44
CA SER A 112 13.26 -15.54 8.16
C SER A 112 14.66 -16.12 8.35
N ALA A 113 15.27 -16.58 7.26
CA ALA A 113 16.68 -16.98 7.21
C ALA A 113 17.63 -15.77 7.43
N ASN A 114 17.22 -14.56 7.03
CA ASN A 114 18.04 -13.33 7.08
C ASN A 114 17.60 -12.36 8.19
N GLU A 115 17.45 -12.87 9.41
CA GLU A 115 16.94 -12.11 10.57
C GLU A 115 17.68 -10.79 10.83
N LYS A 116 19.02 -10.82 10.82
CA LYS A 116 19.85 -9.65 11.15
C LYS A 116 19.58 -8.47 10.23
N ALA A 117 19.33 -8.75 8.94
CA ALA A 117 19.00 -7.72 7.96
C ALA A 117 17.58 -7.18 8.17
N LEU A 118 16.62 -8.05 8.48
CA LEU A 118 15.20 -7.67 8.60
C LEU A 118 14.84 -6.98 9.92
N LYS A 119 15.56 -7.25 11.02
CA LYS A 119 15.28 -6.67 12.35
C LYS A 119 15.05 -5.16 12.37
N PRO A 120 15.91 -4.30 11.77
CA PRO A 120 15.63 -2.87 11.69
C PRO A 120 14.33 -2.55 10.94
N HIS A 121 14.05 -3.24 9.83
CA HIS A 121 12.84 -3.01 9.04
C HIS A 121 11.57 -3.44 9.76
N VAL A 122 11.60 -4.52 10.55
CA VAL A 122 10.47 -4.93 11.40
C VAL A 122 10.20 -3.90 12.49
N LYS A 123 11.24 -3.24 13.01
CA LYS A 123 11.06 -2.13 13.96
C LYS A 123 10.38 -0.93 13.29
N GLY A 124 10.88 -0.51 12.11
CA GLY A 124 10.27 0.60 11.36
C GLY A 124 8.84 0.30 10.92
N PHE A 125 8.55 -0.95 10.56
CA PHE A 125 7.18 -1.41 10.32
C PHE A 125 6.26 -1.16 11.51
N VAL A 126 6.67 -1.59 12.72
CA VAL A 126 5.87 -1.43 13.94
C VAL A 126 5.60 0.05 14.24
N GLU A 127 6.62 0.90 14.10
CA GLU A 127 6.50 2.35 14.27
C GLU A 127 5.53 2.95 13.24
N SER A 128 5.71 2.65 11.95
CA SER A 128 4.82 3.13 10.88
C SER A 128 3.38 2.64 11.03
N TYR A 129 3.18 1.37 11.36
CA TYR A 129 1.85 0.80 11.55
C TYR A 129 1.16 1.39 12.79
N THR A 130 1.91 1.64 13.87
CA THR A 130 1.41 2.35 15.06
C THR A 130 0.90 3.74 14.69
N ASN A 131 1.65 4.50 13.90
CA ASN A 131 1.24 5.84 13.46
C ASN A 131 0.00 5.77 12.55
N LYS A 132 -0.05 4.82 11.61
CA LYS A 132 -1.25 4.62 10.75
C LYS A 132 -2.51 4.29 11.55
N LEU A 133 -2.39 3.50 12.62
CA LEU A 133 -3.51 3.22 13.53
C LEU A 133 -4.01 4.48 14.26
N ILE A 134 -3.14 5.44 14.56
CA ILE A 134 -3.50 6.68 15.24
C ILE A 134 -4.09 7.70 14.25
N ASP A 135 -3.41 7.88 13.12
CA ASP A 135 -3.64 9.01 12.23
C ASP A 135 -4.61 8.68 11.08
N GLU A 136 -4.54 7.46 10.52
CA GLU A 136 -5.26 7.10 9.29
C GLU A 136 -6.52 6.25 9.57
N LEU A 137 -6.48 5.35 10.54
CA LEU A 137 -7.61 4.48 10.89
C LEU A 137 -8.92 5.23 11.16
N PRO A 138 -8.96 6.39 11.87
CA PRO A 138 -10.21 7.14 12.06
C PRO A 138 -10.87 7.55 10.73
N ALA A 139 -10.08 7.96 9.74
CA ALA A 139 -10.58 8.36 8.43
C ALA A 139 -11.15 7.15 7.64
N VAL A 140 -10.46 6.00 7.72
CA VAL A 140 -10.93 4.75 7.11
C VAL A 140 -12.25 4.28 7.71
N ILE A 141 -12.41 4.36 9.04
CA ILE A 141 -13.66 4.04 9.73
C ILE A 141 -14.81 4.92 9.22
N GLU A 142 -14.62 6.23 9.18
CA GLU A 142 -15.64 7.16 8.71
C GLU A 142 -16.05 6.92 7.25
N ALA A 143 -15.09 6.59 6.40
CA ALA A 143 -15.34 6.28 5.00
C ALA A 143 -16.08 4.95 4.81
N TYR A 144 -15.73 3.93 5.60
CA TYR A 144 -16.41 2.64 5.62
C TYR A 144 -17.88 2.80 6.03
N LYS A 145 -18.16 3.55 7.10
CA LYS A 145 -19.54 3.86 7.52
C LYS A 145 -20.35 4.58 6.43
N LYS A 146 -19.70 5.43 5.64
CA LYS A 146 -20.31 6.15 4.51
C LYS A 146 -20.40 5.31 3.23
N GLY A 147 -19.90 4.07 3.23
CA GLY A 147 -19.90 3.19 2.05
C GLY A 147 -18.96 3.62 0.93
N LEU A 148 -17.98 4.48 1.23
CA LEU A 148 -16.99 5.00 0.27
C LEU A 148 -15.82 4.03 0.04
N ILE A 149 -15.59 3.12 0.98
CA ILE A 149 -14.69 1.98 0.82
C ILE A 149 -15.56 0.74 0.70
N LYS A 150 -15.41 0.02 -0.42
CA LYS A 150 -16.14 -1.23 -0.67
C LYS A 150 -15.13 -2.35 -0.83
N ARG A 151 -15.50 -3.53 -0.34
CA ARG A 151 -14.72 -4.76 -0.51
C ARG A 151 -14.56 -5.06 -1.99
N VAL A 152 -13.40 -5.60 -2.36
CA VAL A 152 -13.25 -6.25 -3.66
C VAL A 152 -13.96 -7.60 -3.54
N GLU A 153 -14.99 -7.79 -4.36
CA GLU A 153 -15.72 -9.06 -4.40
C GLU A 153 -14.80 -10.18 -4.87
N THR A 154 -15.01 -11.38 -4.32
CA THR A 154 -14.35 -12.61 -4.75
C THR A 154 -14.68 -12.87 -6.21
N LYS A 155 -13.79 -12.46 -7.12
CA LYS A 155 -13.84 -12.97 -8.48
C LYS A 155 -13.32 -14.41 -8.44
N PRO A 156 -14.06 -15.39 -8.99
CA PRO A 156 -13.49 -16.70 -9.24
C PRO A 156 -12.21 -16.52 -10.08
N PRO A 157 -11.17 -17.34 -9.85
CA PRO A 157 -9.92 -17.22 -10.58
C PRO A 157 -10.24 -17.20 -12.08
N PRO A 158 -9.69 -16.26 -12.86
CA PRO A 158 -9.79 -16.36 -14.30
C PRO A 158 -9.09 -17.65 -14.70
N THR A 159 -9.84 -18.60 -15.25
CA THR A 159 -9.27 -19.71 -16.01
C THR A 159 -8.30 -19.10 -17.03
N GLU A 160 -7.03 -19.47 -16.97
CA GLU A 160 -6.01 -19.04 -17.93
C GLU A 160 -6.47 -19.42 -19.35
N ALA A 161 -7.10 -18.48 -20.04
CA ALA A 161 -7.12 -18.49 -21.49
C ALA A 161 -5.83 -17.83 -21.92
N VAL A 162 -4.82 -18.64 -22.22
CA VAL A 162 -3.69 -18.24 -23.06
C VAL A 162 -4.29 -17.83 -24.42
N PRO A 163 -4.18 -16.58 -24.89
CA PRO A 163 -4.45 -16.30 -26.28
C PRO A 163 -3.18 -16.62 -27.06
N GLU A 164 -3.31 -17.61 -27.94
CA GLU A 164 -2.34 -17.93 -28.99
C GLU A 164 -1.88 -16.67 -29.73
N GLU A 165 -0.56 -16.62 -29.88
CA GLU A 165 0.19 -15.78 -30.79
C GLU A 165 -0.41 -15.84 -32.21
N ARG A 166 -0.93 -14.71 -32.69
CA ARG A 166 -1.15 -14.47 -34.12
C ARG A 166 -0.43 -13.22 -34.56
N VAL A 167 0.79 -13.44 -35.02
CA VAL A 167 1.60 -12.50 -35.81
C VAL A 167 0.84 -12.10 -37.07
N LYS A 168 0.64 -10.79 -37.28
CA LYS A 168 0.44 -10.18 -38.61
C LYS A 168 1.35 -8.95 -38.73
N PRO A 169 1.86 -8.65 -39.94
CA PRO A 169 3.11 -7.93 -40.14
C PRO A 169 3.05 -6.43 -39.83
N GLU A 170 4.16 -5.91 -39.33
CA GLU A 170 4.44 -4.48 -39.13
C GLU A 170 4.35 -3.69 -40.44
N GLU A 171 3.54 -2.62 -40.45
CA GLU A 171 3.74 -1.48 -41.35
C GLU A 171 4.84 -0.56 -40.76
N PRO A 172 5.65 0.08 -41.61
CA PRO A 172 6.84 0.82 -41.17
C PRO A 172 6.48 2.05 -40.30
N PRO A 173 7.33 2.40 -39.31
CA PRO A 173 7.02 3.42 -38.34
C PRO A 173 6.97 4.82 -38.99
N LYS A 174 5.84 5.51 -38.79
CA LYS A 174 5.76 6.96 -38.99
C LYS A 174 6.64 7.67 -37.95
N PRO A 175 7.29 8.80 -38.32
CA PRO A 175 8.22 9.51 -37.45
C PRO A 175 7.54 10.04 -36.18
N PRO A 176 8.29 10.19 -35.07
CA PRO A 176 7.74 10.50 -33.76
C PRO A 176 7.02 11.85 -33.76
N THR A 177 5.74 11.82 -33.39
CA THR A 177 4.98 13.02 -33.06
C THR A 177 5.51 13.58 -31.74
N GLU A 178 5.61 14.90 -31.68
CA GLU A 178 6.20 15.70 -30.60
C GLU A 178 5.79 15.23 -29.19
N GLY A 179 6.79 15.20 -28.29
CA GLY A 179 6.66 14.69 -26.93
C GLY A 179 5.52 15.35 -26.16
N VAL A 180 4.57 14.53 -25.73
CA VAL A 180 3.62 14.89 -24.67
C VAL A 180 4.43 15.22 -23.42
N ARG A 181 4.56 16.51 -23.10
CA ARG A 181 5.13 16.94 -21.84
C ARG A 181 4.12 16.59 -20.75
N VAL A 182 4.47 15.62 -19.92
CA VAL A 182 3.67 15.30 -18.74
C VAL A 182 3.58 16.54 -17.86
N GLY A 183 2.35 17.00 -17.62
CA GLY A 183 2.04 18.18 -16.81
C GLY A 183 2.09 17.88 -15.32
N LEU A 184 2.09 18.93 -14.52
CA LEU A 184 1.92 18.88 -13.06
C LEU A 184 0.65 19.64 -12.72
N ALA A 185 -0.24 19.05 -11.92
CA ALA A 185 -1.41 19.74 -11.42
C ALA A 185 -0.98 20.91 -10.51
N GLU A 186 -1.78 21.99 -10.48
CA GLU A 186 -1.51 23.14 -9.60
C GLU A 186 -1.44 22.72 -8.13
N ASN A 187 -2.22 21.71 -7.74
CA ASN A 187 -2.13 21.05 -6.44
C ASN A 187 -2.14 19.52 -6.61
N PRO A 188 -0.98 18.83 -6.57
CA PRO A 188 -0.90 17.39 -6.79
C PRO A 188 -1.18 16.58 -5.50
N ALA A 189 -2.23 16.94 -4.76
CA ALA A 189 -2.55 16.39 -3.44
C ALA A 189 -3.56 15.22 -3.45
N ALA A 190 -3.89 14.64 -4.62
CA ALA A 190 -4.92 13.60 -4.70
C ALA A 190 -4.67 12.37 -3.80
N LEU A 191 -3.40 12.07 -3.46
CA LEU A 191 -3.02 10.95 -2.58
C LEU A 191 -3.02 11.28 -1.08
N GLU A 192 -3.42 12.49 -0.71
CA GLU A 192 -3.68 12.89 0.69
C GLU A 192 -4.98 12.27 1.20
N ASP A 193 -5.95 12.03 0.32
CA ASP A 193 -7.18 11.33 0.67
C ASP A 193 -6.89 9.83 0.94
N GLU A 194 -6.88 9.45 2.22
CA GLU A 194 -6.63 8.08 2.67
C GLU A 194 -7.67 7.08 2.16
N VAL A 195 -8.90 7.53 1.92
CA VAL A 195 -9.98 6.71 1.36
C VAL A 195 -9.66 6.37 -0.09
N PHE A 196 -9.26 7.38 -0.84
CA PHE A 196 -8.86 7.21 -2.23
C PHE A 196 -7.60 6.36 -2.35
N LEU A 197 -6.59 6.60 -1.51
CA LEU A 197 -5.36 5.80 -1.47
C LEU A 197 -5.64 4.34 -1.08
N SER A 198 -6.49 4.09 -0.09
CA SER A 198 -6.90 2.74 0.29
C SER A 198 -7.58 2.02 -0.87
N ASN A 199 -8.49 2.70 -1.59
CA ASN A 199 -9.11 2.14 -2.78
C ASN A 199 -8.08 1.83 -3.89
N ILE A 200 -7.07 2.69 -4.10
CA ILE A 200 -5.97 2.43 -5.04
C ILE A 200 -5.23 1.16 -4.65
N ILE A 201 -4.82 1.02 -3.38
CA ILE A 201 -4.06 -0.15 -2.89
C ILE A 201 -4.88 -1.44 -3.07
N LEU A 202 -6.18 -1.38 -2.78
CA LEU A 202 -7.08 -2.53 -2.86
C LEU A 202 -7.41 -2.97 -4.29
N LYS A 203 -7.49 -2.03 -5.24
CA LYS A 203 -8.06 -2.30 -6.56
C LYS A 203 -7.06 -2.23 -7.71
N SER A 204 -5.86 -1.74 -7.45
CA SER A 204 -4.82 -1.62 -8.47
C SER A 204 -4.25 -2.97 -8.91
N LYS A 205 -3.79 -3.05 -10.16
CA LYS A 205 -3.13 -4.23 -10.72
C LYS A 205 -1.71 -3.90 -11.16
N ALA A 206 -0.73 -4.64 -10.66
CA ALA A 206 0.67 -4.49 -11.05
C ALA A 206 0.86 -4.78 -12.55
N LEU A 207 1.60 -3.90 -13.23
CA LEU A 207 1.94 -4.02 -14.65
C LEU A 207 3.38 -4.46 -14.83
N ASN A 208 4.32 -3.78 -14.16
CA ASN A 208 5.73 -4.09 -14.20
C ASN A 208 6.43 -3.71 -12.88
N GLU A 209 7.63 -4.25 -12.70
CA GLU A 209 8.55 -3.87 -11.64
C GLU A 209 9.95 -3.70 -12.25
N ILE A 210 10.63 -2.62 -11.90
CA ILE A 210 12.02 -2.36 -12.28
C ILE A 210 12.85 -1.94 -11.07
N ARG A 211 14.17 -2.09 -11.17
CA ARG A 211 15.14 -1.56 -10.19
C ARG A 211 16.14 -0.68 -10.91
N GLU A 212 16.24 0.58 -10.49
CA GLU A 212 17.08 1.57 -11.16
C GLU A 212 17.62 2.58 -10.15
N GLU A 213 18.88 2.99 -10.32
CA GLU A 213 19.49 4.02 -9.49
C GLU A 213 19.20 5.41 -10.06
N LEU A 214 18.32 6.15 -9.38
CA LEU A 214 17.82 7.45 -9.84
C LEU A 214 17.81 8.45 -8.69
N SER A 215 18.09 9.72 -8.99
CA SER A 215 17.69 10.85 -8.16
C SER A 215 16.19 11.10 -8.27
N GLY A 216 15.61 11.88 -7.37
CA GLY A 216 14.19 12.22 -7.45
C GLY A 216 13.77 12.89 -8.76
N PRO A 217 14.54 13.87 -9.31
CA PRO A 217 14.26 14.42 -10.64
C PRO A 217 14.34 13.38 -11.76
N GLU A 218 15.35 12.52 -11.76
CA GLU A 218 15.50 11.44 -12.74
C GLU A 218 14.34 10.44 -12.66
N LEU A 219 13.87 10.10 -11.45
CA LEU A 219 12.68 9.28 -11.22
C LEU A 219 11.44 9.91 -11.87
N LEU A 220 11.17 11.19 -11.63
CA LEU A 220 10.03 11.88 -12.25
C LEU A 220 10.09 11.87 -13.78
N THR A 221 11.28 12.10 -14.36
CA THR A 221 11.48 12.03 -15.81
C THR A 221 11.24 10.62 -16.33
N ARG A 222 11.77 9.59 -15.66
CA ARG A 222 11.61 8.18 -16.03
C ARG A 222 10.15 7.74 -16.01
N LEU A 223 9.39 8.14 -14.99
CA LEU A 223 7.96 7.83 -14.87
C LEU A 223 7.09 8.58 -15.89
N SER A 224 7.46 9.81 -16.20
CA SER A 224 6.79 10.59 -17.25
C SER A 224 6.94 9.93 -18.63
N LYS A 225 8.12 9.37 -18.89
CA LYS A 225 8.37 8.58 -20.11
C LYS A 225 7.51 7.31 -20.15
N GLU A 226 7.46 6.58 -19.04
CA GLU A 226 6.68 5.36 -18.91
C GLU A 226 5.18 5.57 -19.11
N TYR A 227 4.64 6.66 -18.55
CA TYR A 227 3.26 7.05 -18.78
C TYR A 227 2.98 7.24 -20.28
N THR A 228 3.87 7.92 -20.99
CA THR A 228 3.76 8.18 -22.43
C THR A 228 3.79 6.88 -23.25
N GLU A 229 4.60 5.90 -22.81
CA GLU A 229 4.75 4.60 -23.46
C GLU A 229 3.56 3.66 -23.19
N THR A 230 3.01 3.66 -21.97
CA THR A 230 1.90 2.77 -21.57
C THR A 230 0.55 3.15 -22.16
N LYS A 231 0.36 4.43 -22.55
CA LYS A 231 -0.90 4.97 -23.12
C LYS A 231 -2.13 4.75 -22.21
N LEU A 232 -1.93 4.52 -20.92
CA LEU A 232 -3.01 4.37 -19.96
C LEU A 232 -3.57 5.74 -19.58
N LYS A 233 -4.88 5.82 -19.38
CA LYS A 233 -5.54 7.05 -18.90
C LYS A 233 -5.07 7.45 -17.50
N THR A 234 -4.79 6.45 -16.66
CA THR A 234 -4.36 6.66 -15.28
C THR A 234 -3.31 5.62 -14.93
N LEU A 235 -2.23 6.06 -14.29
CA LEU A 235 -1.11 5.23 -13.88
C LEU A 235 -0.76 5.54 -12.43
N TYR A 236 -0.75 4.53 -11.58
CA TYR A 236 -0.26 4.63 -10.22
C TYR A 236 1.14 4.01 -10.13
N VAL A 237 2.04 4.69 -9.46
CA VAL A 237 3.43 4.26 -9.31
C VAL A 237 3.78 4.25 -7.83
N LEU A 238 4.40 3.15 -7.39
CA LEU A 238 5.05 3.05 -6.09
C LEU A 238 6.55 2.84 -6.32
N ALA A 239 7.37 3.80 -5.90
CA ALA A 239 8.81 3.68 -5.85
C ALA A 239 9.25 3.54 -4.38
N VAL A 240 10.08 2.54 -4.08
CA VAL A 240 10.56 2.30 -2.72
C VAL A 240 12.06 2.08 -2.72
N ASP A 241 12.76 2.83 -1.88
CA ASP A 241 14.22 2.74 -1.73
C ASP A 241 14.63 1.60 -0.76
N PRO A 242 15.94 1.33 -0.56
CA PRO A 242 16.43 0.27 0.34
C PRO A 242 16.22 0.60 1.82
N GLU A 243 16.12 1.89 2.15
CA GLU A 243 15.83 2.35 3.51
C GLU A 243 14.36 2.12 3.88
N GLY A 244 13.51 1.82 2.90
CA GLY A 244 12.07 1.61 3.07
C GLY A 244 11.24 2.87 2.94
N ASN A 245 11.83 3.98 2.49
CA ASN A 245 11.07 5.19 2.15
C ASN A 245 10.32 4.98 0.85
N LYS A 246 9.07 5.42 0.82
CA LYS A 246 8.15 5.22 -0.30
C LYS A 246 7.81 6.54 -0.96
N VAL A 247 7.70 6.51 -2.27
CA VAL A 247 7.21 7.58 -3.11
C VAL A 247 6.06 7.03 -3.94
N ARG A 248 4.88 7.61 -3.78
CA ARG A 248 3.67 7.27 -4.53
C ARG A 248 3.34 8.40 -5.46
N ILE A 249 3.14 8.09 -6.73
CA ILE A 249 2.81 9.07 -7.77
C ILE A 249 1.60 8.59 -8.54
N LEU A 250 0.65 9.50 -8.75
CA LEU A 250 -0.55 9.26 -9.53
C LEU A 250 -0.56 10.18 -10.76
N PHE A 251 -0.56 9.56 -11.93
CA PHE A 251 -0.76 10.22 -13.22
C PHE A 251 -2.20 10.04 -13.68
N ARG A 252 -2.79 11.11 -14.22
CA ARG A 252 -4.08 11.09 -14.90
C ARG A 252 -4.01 11.98 -16.13
N ASP A 253 -4.38 11.46 -17.29
CA ASP A 253 -4.45 12.20 -18.56
C ASP A 253 -3.18 13.01 -18.88
N GLY A 254 -2.01 12.44 -18.55
CA GLY A 254 -0.71 13.07 -18.78
C GLY A 254 -0.35 14.13 -17.75
N ILE A 255 -1.02 14.17 -16.59
CA ILE A 255 -0.78 15.13 -15.52
C ILE A 255 -0.50 14.37 -14.22
N ILE A 256 0.55 14.75 -13.49
CA ILE A 256 0.76 14.30 -12.11
C ILE A 256 -0.24 15.04 -11.22
N ILE A 257 -1.23 14.30 -10.72
CA ILE A 257 -2.30 14.82 -9.85
C ILE A 257 -2.10 14.43 -8.38
N GLY A 258 -1.17 13.52 -8.10
CA GLY A 258 -0.93 13.00 -6.76
C GLY A 258 0.55 12.68 -6.54
N VAL A 259 1.15 13.25 -5.50
CA VAL A 259 2.48 12.86 -5.00
C VAL A 259 2.42 12.69 -3.50
N ARG A 260 2.89 11.55 -3.00
CA ARG A 260 3.00 11.26 -1.57
C ARG A 260 4.35 10.62 -1.26
N THR A 261 5.03 11.09 -0.24
CA THR A 261 6.26 10.48 0.27
C THR A 261 6.03 10.00 1.70
N GLU A 262 6.45 8.78 2.00
CA GLU A 262 6.36 8.18 3.33
C GLU A 262 7.76 7.76 3.77
N SER A 263 8.22 8.27 4.91
CA SER A 263 9.46 7.81 5.51
C SER A 263 9.27 6.43 6.13
N ARG A 264 10.36 5.69 6.33
CA ARG A 264 10.34 4.44 7.08
C ARG A 264 9.77 4.59 8.50
N GLU A 265 9.91 5.75 9.11
CA GLU A 265 9.42 6.07 10.46
C GLU A 265 7.92 6.44 10.46
N GLY A 266 7.28 6.44 9.30
CA GLY A 266 5.85 6.76 9.15
C GLY A 266 5.54 8.24 8.96
N ALA A 267 6.55 9.10 8.77
CA ALA A 267 6.29 10.50 8.44
C ALA A 267 5.76 10.61 7.01
N VAL A 268 4.59 11.23 6.85
CA VAL A 268 3.91 11.39 5.56
C VAL A 268 3.97 12.84 5.11
N THR A 269 4.27 13.06 3.82
CA THR A 269 4.00 14.35 3.16
C THR A 269 3.32 14.13 1.82
N ASN A 270 2.45 15.07 1.45
CA ASN A 270 1.64 15.03 0.24
C ASN A 270 1.84 16.27 -0.65
N GLY A 271 1.34 16.20 -1.89
CA GLY A 271 1.22 17.35 -2.76
C GLY A 271 2.54 18.02 -3.13
N THR A 272 2.50 19.35 -3.19
CA THR A 272 3.66 20.18 -3.58
C THR A 272 4.83 20.02 -2.61
N GLU A 273 4.57 19.79 -1.31
CA GLU A 273 5.64 19.55 -0.34
C GLU A 273 6.35 18.22 -0.59
N ALA A 274 5.58 17.15 -0.84
CA ALA A 274 6.13 15.85 -1.20
C ALA A 274 6.98 15.94 -2.47
N LEU A 275 6.49 16.68 -3.47
CA LEU A 275 7.23 16.92 -4.71
C LEU A 275 8.53 17.71 -4.46
N ARG A 276 8.52 18.72 -3.58
CA ARG A 276 9.72 19.48 -3.22
C ARG A 276 10.75 18.57 -2.56
N LYS A 277 10.34 17.77 -1.57
CA LYS A 277 11.21 16.80 -0.89
C LYS A 277 11.77 15.78 -1.87
N LEU A 278 10.94 15.26 -2.78
CA LEU A 278 11.38 14.32 -3.81
C LEU A 278 12.48 14.93 -4.68
N LYS A 279 12.35 16.20 -5.11
CA LYS A 279 13.38 16.87 -5.92
C LYS A 279 14.73 17.03 -5.20
N GLU A 280 14.73 17.01 -3.88
CA GLU A 280 15.93 17.09 -3.04
C GLU A 280 16.60 15.71 -2.85
N VAL A 281 15.94 14.62 -3.25
CA VAL A 281 16.50 13.27 -3.14
C VAL A 281 17.62 13.07 -4.15
N VAL A 282 18.81 12.83 -3.62
CA VAL A 282 19.99 12.36 -4.38
C VAL A 282 19.77 10.96 -4.95
N LYS A 283 20.76 10.39 -5.65
CA LYS A 283 20.65 9.05 -6.22
C LYS A 283 20.40 7.99 -5.15
N ARG A 284 19.38 7.17 -5.39
CA ARG A 284 19.03 5.99 -4.61
C ARG A 284 18.63 4.88 -5.57
N VAL A 285 18.87 3.63 -5.17
CA VAL A 285 18.36 2.47 -5.91
C VAL A 285 16.86 2.35 -5.61
N TRP A 286 16.02 2.75 -6.56
CA TRP A 286 14.58 2.63 -6.43
C TRP A 286 14.11 1.31 -7.00
N ARG A 287 13.25 0.61 -6.26
CA ARG A 287 12.36 -0.38 -6.84
C ARG A 287 11.07 0.32 -7.22
N ILE A 288 10.77 0.35 -8.50
CA ILE A 288 9.64 1.08 -9.06
C ILE A 288 8.65 0.03 -9.57
N THR A 289 7.45 0.04 -9.02
CA THR A 289 6.34 -0.80 -9.47
C THR A 289 5.27 0.10 -10.06
N THR A 290 4.85 -0.19 -11.29
CA THR A 290 3.73 0.53 -11.90
C THR A 290 2.47 -0.31 -11.89
N TYR A 291 1.36 0.39 -11.75
CA TYR A 291 0.05 -0.19 -11.54
C TYR A 291 -0.98 0.48 -12.46
N SER A 292 -1.82 -0.33 -13.08
CA SER A 292 -3.06 0.13 -13.68
C SER A 292 -4.14 0.24 -12.62
N LEU A 293 -4.98 1.27 -12.72
CA LEU A 293 -6.18 1.42 -11.91
C LEU A 293 -7.44 1.05 -12.72
N PRO A 294 -8.48 0.49 -12.08
CA PRO A 294 -9.76 0.26 -12.74
C PRO A 294 -10.43 1.59 -13.08
N GLU A 295 -11.26 1.61 -14.13
CA GLU A 295 -11.92 2.83 -14.64
C GLU A 295 -12.71 3.57 -13.57
N GLU A 296 -13.28 2.85 -12.60
CA GLU A 296 -14.05 3.41 -11.49
C GLU A 296 -13.24 4.30 -10.52
N LEU A 297 -11.90 4.23 -10.55
CA LEU A 297 -11.02 5.11 -9.79
C LEU A 297 -10.40 6.24 -10.66
N THR A 298 -10.86 6.37 -11.91
CA THR A 298 -10.35 7.36 -12.88
C THR A 298 -11.23 8.60 -13.04
N TYR A 299 -12.32 8.72 -12.26
CA TYR A 299 -13.24 9.85 -12.25
C TYR A 299 -12.60 11.13 -11.70
#